data_AF-A0A0F9N5Y3-F1
#
_entry.id   AF-A0A0F9N5Y3-F1
#
_cell.length_a   1.000
_cell.length_b   1.000
_cell.length_c   1.000
_cell.angle_alpha   90.00
_cell.angle_beta   90.00
_cell.angle_gamma   90.00
#
_symmetry.space_group_name_H-M   'P 1'
#
loop_
_entity.id
_entity.type
_entity.pdbx_description
1 polymer ?
#
loop_
_entity_poly.entity_id
_entity_poly.type
_entity_poly.pdbx_seq_one_letter_code
_entity_poly.pdbx_strand_id
1 'polypeptide(L)'
;FNFGSKNPWALKDFLRRAYAYWNPQPRFVLLVGDASYDPCHHLGSGEFDLVPTKFVDTEHLTTVSDDWFVDFDDNGLPEMAVGRLPVETAEEAATVVSKIIAFEGVAGQMNEALLVADISDSIDFEGASGEVADELLEVNVEVREIIRGQSTTARSDLLNLLNQGQLLVNYVGHGSTKIWNGNLLTSTDAWTLTNYPYLPFLVSMTCLNGFFQDPYSESLAETFLKAERGGAVAVWTSSGLTLPGEQLPMNLELIRLLFNGEGLTIGEAVMRAKQATTNSDIRRTWILFGDPTLKLR
;
A
#
# COMPACT_ATOMS: atom_id res chain seq x y z
N PHE A 1 19.13 8.90 -20.15
CA PHE A 1 17.77 9.41 -19.95
C PHE A 1 17.72 10.85 -19.43
N ASN A 2 18.69 11.38 -18.66
CA ASN A 2 18.68 12.82 -18.31
C ASN A 2 20.07 13.38 -17.91
N PHE A 3 21.16 12.94 -18.57
CA PHE A 3 22.54 13.40 -18.30
C PHE A 3 22.99 13.39 -16.81
N GLY A 4 22.43 12.49 -15.99
CA GLY A 4 22.73 12.38 -14.56
C GLY A 4 21.89 13.27 -13.64
N SER A 5 20.96 14.07 -14.18
CA SER A 5 20.03 14.86 -13.36
C SER A 5 18.91 13.99 -12.79
N LYS A 6 18.75 14.07 -11.47
CA LYS A 6 17.72 13.40 -10.68
C LYS A 6 16.35 14.00 -10.98
N ASN A 7 15.54 13.28 -11.75
CA ASN A 7 14.28 13.78 -12.27
C ASN A 7 13.32 12.60 -12.56
N PRO A 8 12.03 12.67 -12.14
CA PRO A 8 11.06 11.62 -12.39
C PRO A 8 10.83 11.32 -13.90
N TRP A 9 10.95 12.31 -14.79
CA TRP A 9 10.84 12.10 -16.23
C TRP A 9 11.92 11.15 -16.78
N ALA A 10 13.12 11.20 -16.21
CA ALA A 10 14.20 10.30 -16.61
C ALA A 10 13.87 8.83 -16.31
N LEU A 11 13.20 8.58 -15.18
CA LEU A 11 12.73 7.27 -14.77
C LEU A 11 11.59 6.79 -15.69
N LYS A 12 10.56 7.62 -15.93
CA LYS A 12 9.46 7.30 -16.85
C LYS A 12 9.97 6.97 -18.27
N ASP A 13 10.90 7.78 -18.80
CA ASP A 13 11.50 7.53 -20.11
C ASP A 13 12.32 6.24 -20.19
N PHE A 14 13.06 5.93 -19.12
CA PHE A 14 13.81 4.68 -19.02
C PHE A 14 12.86 3.48 -19.02
N LEU A 15 11.83 3.50 -18.17
CA LEU A 15 10.85 2.43 -18.04
C LEU A 15 10.05 2.22 -19.33
N ARG A 16 9.61 3.32 -19.96
CA ARG A 16 8.93 3.27 -21.27
C ARG A 16 9.81 2.62 -22.34
N ARG A 17 11.11 2.94 -22.37
CA ARG A 17 12.05 2.32 -23.30
C ARG A 17 12.28 0.84 -22.97
N ALA A 18 12.42 0.49 -21.69
CA ALA A 18 12.58 -0.89 -21.26
C ALA A 18 11.35 -1.72 -21.67
N TYR A 19 10.16 -1.22 -21.39
CA TYR A 19 8.89 -1.83 -21.79
C TYR A 19 8.78 -2.02 -23.31
N ALA A 20 9.15 -1.03 -24.12
CA ALA A 20 8.98 -1.11 -25.56
C ALA A 20 10.03 -1.98 -26.29
N TYR A 21 11.25 -2.12 -25.76
CA TYR A 21 12.38 -2.64 -26.53
C TYR A 21 13.16 -3.79 -25.87
N TRP A 22 12.98 -4.07 -24.58
CA TRP A 22 13.66 -5.20 -23.95
C TRP A 22 12.98 -6.52 -24.29
N ASN A 23 13.78 -7.58 -24.34
CA ASN A 23 13.30 -8.94 -24.53
C ASN A 23 14.03 -9.86 -23.51
N PRO A 24 13.32 -10.43 -22.52
CA PRO A 24 11.87 -10.30 -22.29
C PRO A 24 11.46 -8.87 -21.88
N GLN A 25 10.22 -8.50 -22.24
CA GLN A 25 9.60 -7.25 -21.79
C GLN A 25 9.42 -7.31 -20.26
N PRO A 26 9.82 -6.26 -19.52
CA PRO A 26 9.65 -6.24 -18.07
C PRO A 26 8.16 -6.12 -17.70
N ARG A 27 7.76 -6.82 -16.63
CA ARG A 27 6.39 -6.81 -16.08
C ARG A 27 6.28 -6.03 -14.75
N PHE A 28 7.41 -5.85 -14.08
CA PHE A 28 7.49 -5.35 -12.71
C PHE A 28 8.53 -4.23 -12.59
N VAL A 29 8.25 -3.27 -11.70
CA VAL A 29 9.19 -2.23 -11.26
C VAL A 29 9.18 -2.17 -9.75
N LEU A 30 10.35 -2.36 -9.12
CA LEU A 30 10.53 -2.11 -7.70
C LEU A 30 11.39 -0.85 -7.53
N LEU A 31 10.81 0.20 -6.96
CA LEU A 31 11.51 1.43 -6.60
C LEU A 31 12.10 1.24 -5.20
N VAL A 32 13.42 1.33 -5.04
CA VAL A 32 14.09 1.15 -3.75
C VAL A 32 14.72 2.47 -3.34
N GLY A 33 14.07 3.16 -2.42
CA GLY A 33 14.45 4.48 -1.97
C GLY A 33 13.23 5.32 -1.64
N ASP A 34 13.37 6.21 -0.67
CA ASP A 34 12.32 7.17 -0.35
C ASP A 34 12.22 8.32 -1.37
N ALA A 35 11.19 9.15 -1.25
CA ALA A 35 11.02 10.37 -2.05
C ALA A 35 10.71 11.58 -1.15
N SER A 36 10.89 12.79 -1.65
CA SER A 36 10.54 14.00 -0.89
C SER A 36 9.90 15.09 -1.74
N TYR A 37 9.01 15.88 -1.13
CA TYR A 37 8.58 17.15 -1.71
C TYR A 37 9.68 18.23 -1.69
N ASP A 38 10.79 17.99 -0.98
CA ASP A 38 11.97 18.88 -0.97
C ASP A 38 13.21 18.17 -1.56
N PRO A 39 13.20 17.82 -2.87
CA PRO A 39 14.26 17.04 -3.50
C PRO A 39 15.61 17.76 -3.57
N CYS A 40 15.61 19.10 -3.42
CA CYS A 40 16.81 19.94 -3.41
C CYS A 40 17.28 20.30 -1.99
N HIS A 41 16.66 19.74 -0.94
CA HIS A 41 17.03 19.96 0.46
C HIS A 41 17.02 21.46 0.86
N HIS A 42 16.09 22.25 0.32
CA HIS A 42 15.99 23.67 0.65
C HIS A 42 15.50 23.91 2.09
N LEU A 43 14.83 22.92 2.69
CA LEU A 43 14.26 23.00 4.04
C LEU A 43 15.17 22.42 5.14
N GLY A 44 16.33 21.86 4.78
CA GLY A 44 17.32 21.38 5.75
C GLY A 44 16.93 20.10 6.49
N SER A 45 15.91 19.35 6.03
CA SER A 45 15.36 18.16 6.70
C SER A 45 16.20 16.89 6.49
N GLY A 46 16.77 16.73 5.30
CA GLY A 46 17.71 15.67 4.91
C GLY A 46 17.65 15.45 3.40
N GLU A 47 18.56 14.66 2.83
CA GLU A 47 18.54 14.29 1.41
C GLU A 47 17.78 12.98 1.20
N PHE A 48 16.49 12.98 1.55
CA PHE A 48 15.67 11.77 1.61
C PHE A 48 15.01 11.39 0.27
N ASP A 49 15.15 12.21 -0.78
CA ASP A 49 14.55 11.95 -2.08
C ASP A 49 15.26 10.82 -2.89
N LEU A 50 15.74 9.73 -2.30
CA LEU A 50 16.65 8.78 -2.96
C LEU A 50 16.18 8.27 -4.34
N VAL A 51 14.89 7.97 -4.47
CA VAL A 51 14.22 7.69 -5.75
C VAL A 51 13.04 8.65 -5.91
N PRO A 52 13.14 9.66 -6.79
CA PRO A 52 12.07 10.63 -6.98
C PRO A 52 10.72 9.99 -7.26
N THR A 53 9.65 10.70 -6.93
CA THR A 53 8.28 10.38 -7.33
C THR A 53 7.67 11.52 -8.14
N LYS A 54 6.45 11.35 -8.67
CA LYS A 54 5.74 12.38 -9.43
C LYS A 54 4.64 13.03 -8.62
N PHE A 55 4.70 14.36 -8.47
CA PHE A 55 3.56 15.13 -7.96
C PHE A 55 2.42 15.20 -8.97
N VAL A 56 1.20 14.93 -8.54
CA VAL A 56 -0.04 15.00 -9.32
C VAL A 56 -1.05 15.87 -8.58
N ASP A 57 -1.78 16.68 -9.33
CA ASP A 57 -2.89 17.47 -8.77
C ASP A 57 -4.13 16.58 -8.70
N THR A 58 -4.72 16.49 -7.52
CA THR A 58 -6.04 15.87 -7.27
C THR A 58 -7.04 16.95 -6.85
N GLU A 59 -8.32 16.60 -6.78
CA GLU A 59 -9.38 17.53 -6.38
C GLU A 59 -9.12 18.24 -5.05
N HIS A 60 -8.50 17.55 -4.08
CA HIS A 60 -8.37 18.05 -2.71
C HIS A 60 -6.92 18.30 -2.26
N LEU A 61 -5.93 17.71 -2.93
CA LEU A 61 -4.53 17.81 -2.52
C LEU A 61 -3.57 17.51 -3.66
N THR A 62 -2.56 18.35 -3.89
CA THR A 62 -1.40 17.93 -4.70
C THR A 62 -0.62 16.89 -3.91
N THR A 63 -0.52 15.67 -4.42
CA THR A 63 0.17 14.54 -3.78
C THR A 63 1.03 13.80 -4.80
N VAL A 64 1.51 12.59 -4.50
CA VAL A 64 2.46 11.83 -5.32
C VAL A 64 1.86 10.56 -5.93
N SER A 65 2.41 10.14 -7.07
CA SER A 65 2.00 8.96 -7.82
C SER A 65 3.21 8.23 -8.39
N ASP A 66 3.40 6.97 -7.98
CA ASP A 66 4.38 6.08 -8.60
C ASP A 66 3.83 5.38 -9.85
N ASP A 67 2.52 5.16 -9.93
CA ASP A 67 1.85 4.64 -11.14
C ASP A 67 2.16 5.49 -12.38
N TRP A 68 2.32 6.80 -12.20
CA TRP A 68 2.69 7.70 -13.29
C TRP A 68 3.97 7.28 -14.03
N PHE A 69 4.90 6.59 -13.37
CA PHE A 69 6.12 6.09 -14.00
C PHE A 69 5.88 5.03 -15.06
N VAL A 70 4.76 4.33 -14.96
CA VAL A 70 4.42 3.14 -15.76
C VAL A 70 3.08 3.28 -16.50
N ASP A 71 2.43 4.44 -16.41
CA ASP A 71 1.31 4.88 -17.26
C ASP A 71 1.88 5.63 -18.47
N PHE A 72 2.16 4.90 -19.56
CA PHE A 72 2.87 5.39 -20.74
C PHE A 72 1.98 6.05 -21.79
N ASP A 73 0.67 5.80 -21.75
CA ASP A 73 -0.33 6.39 -22.63
C ASP A 73 -1.16 7.51 -21.95
N ASP A 74 -0.86 7.79 -20.68
CA ASP A 74 -1.47 8.81 -19.82
C ASP A 74 -2.99 8.60 -19.60
N ASN A 75 -3.45 7.34 -19.63
CA ASN A 75 -4.85 6.97 -19.41
C ASN A 75 -5.22 6.84 -17.91
N GLY A 76 -4.25 6.97 -17.01
CA GLY A 76 -4.41 6.85 -15.56
C GLY A 76 -4.36 5.42 -15.03
N LEU A 77 -3.89 4.45 -15.81
CA LEU A 77 -3.67 3.07 -15.42
C LEU A 77 -2.23 2.67 -15.74
N PRO A 78 -1.59 1.82 -14.93
CA PRO A 78 -0.22 1.41 -15.17
C PRO A 78 -0.13 0.22 -16.17
N GLU A 79 0.85 0.22 -17.06
CA GLU A 79 1.19 -0.90 -17.97
C GLU A 79 2.11 -1.95 -17.33
N MET A 80 2.71 -1.64 -16.18
CA MET A 80 3.58 -2.52 -15.41
C MET A 80 3.19 -2.49 -13.93
N ALA A 81 3.34 -3.61 -13.24
CA ALA A 81 3.13 -3.65 -11.80
C ALA A 81 4.28 -2.93 -11.08
N VAL A 82 3.98 -1.84 -10.39
CA VAL A 82 4.96 -1.03 -9.64
C VAL A 82 4.76 -1.18 -8.14
N GLY A 83 5.86 -1.27 -7.41
CA GLY A 83 5.89 -1.16 -5.95
C GLY A 83 7.09 -0.36 -5.48
N ARG A 84 7.02 0.18 -4.26
CA ARG A 84 8.09 0.96 -3.64
C ARG A 84 8.50 0.39 -2.29
N LEU A 85 9.81 0.32 -2.04
CA LEU A 85 10.40 0.22 -0.72
C LEU A 85 10.89 1.62 -0.32
N PRO A 86 10.12 2.39 0.47
CA PRO A 86 10.50 3.74 0.89
C PRO A 86 11.51 3.60 2.02
N VAL A 87 12.79 3.56 1.69
CA VAL A 87 13.89 3.36 2.64
C VAL A 87 14.95 4.43 2.42
N GLU A 88 15.53 4.94 3.49
CA GLU A 88 16.55 6.00 3.47
C GLU A 88 17.96 5.47 3.73
N THR A 89 18.06 4.28 4.34
CA THR A 89 19.32 3.66 4.76
C THR A 89 19.46 2.22 4.27
N ALA A 90 20.70 1.71 4.24
CA ALA A 90 20.96 0.32 3.88
C ALA A 90 20.39 -0.65 4.93
N GLU A 91 20.37 -0.23 6.20
CA GLU A 91 19.79 -0.96 7.32
C GLU A 91 18.28 -1.11 7.17
N GLU A 92 17.56 -0.02 6.84
CA GLU A 92 16.13 -0.09 6.54
C GLU A 92 15.85 -1.00 5.33
N ALA A 93 16.64 -0.88 4.26
CA ALA A 93 16.53 -1.74 3.10
C ALA A 93 16.71 -3.22 3.48
N ALA A 94 17.71 -3.54 4.30
CA ALA A 94 17.95 -4.89 4.80
C ALA A 94 16.79 -5.41 5.64
N THR A 95 16.20 -4.57 6.50
CA THR A 95 15.01 -4.92 7.31
C THR A 95 13.82 -5.27 6.42
N VAL A 96 13.46 -4.40 5.48
CA VAL A 96 12.30 -4.60 4.59
C VAL A 96 12.49 -5.83 3.70
N VAL A 97 13.68 -6.01 3.11
CA VAL A 97 13.99 -7.18 2.28
C VAL A 97 13.95 -8.48 3.10
N SER A 98 14.49 -8.47 4.33
CA SER A 98 14.46 -9.65 5.20
C SER A 98 13.03 -10.07 5.55
N LYS A 99 12.13 -9.10 5.76
CA LYS A 99 10.71 -9.35 5.99
C LYS A 99 10.01 -9.99 4.79
N ILE A 100 10.30 -9.51 3.58
CA ILE A 100 9.78 -10.10 2.33
C ILE A 100 10.21 -11.56 2.20
N ILE A 101 11.51 -11.84 2.34
CA ILE A 101 12.06 -13.21 2.25
C ILE A 101 11.47 -14.12 3.32
N ALA A 102 11.32 -13.62 4.56
CA ALA A 102 10.76 -14.41 5.65
C ALA A 102 9.28 -14.73 5.43
N PHE A 103 8.50 -13.77 4.93
CA PHE A 103 7.10 -13.96 4.60
C PHE A 103 6.93 -15.03 3.51
N GLU A 104 7.74 -15.03 2.44
CA GLU A 104 7.68 -16.05 1.40
C GLU A 104 7.84 -17.49 1.94
N GLY A 105 8.59 -17.65 3.04
CA GLY A 105 8.77 -18.94 3.72
C GLY A 105 7.56 -19.42 4.52
N VAL A 106 6.62 -18.52 4.87
CA VAL A 106 5.45 -18.84 5.72
C VAL A 106 4.10 -18.54 5.07
N ALA A 107 4.06 -17.81 3.95
CA ALA A 107 2.82 -17.36 3.29
C ALA A 107 1.82 -18.50 3.05
N GLY A 108 2.29 -19.65 2.57
CA GLY A 108 1.45 -20.83 2.32
C GLY A 108 0.83 -21.49 3.57
N GLN A 109 1.19 -21.03 4.78
CA GLN A 109 0.63 -21.49 6.06
C GLN A 109 -0.49 -20.57 6.57
N MET A 110 -0.69 -19.41 5.94
CA MET A 110 -1.58 -18.37 6.43
C MET A 110 -2.89 -18.37 5.62
N ASN A 111 -4.04 -18.36 6.30
CA ASN A 111 -5.36 -18.32 5.65
C ASN A 111 -6.35 -17.35 6.31
N GLU A 112 -5.94 -16.59 7.33
CA GLU A 112 -6.82 -15.69 8.07
C GLU A 112 -6.69 -14.25 7.53
N ALA A 113 -7.82 -13.57 7.37
CA ALA A 113 -7.94 -12.17 7.04
C ALA A 113 -8.64 -11.43 8.19
N LEU A 114 -8.07 -10.28 8.56
CA LEU A 114 -8.64 -9.39 9.55
C LEU A 114 -9.27 -8.18 8.85
N LEU A 115 -10.59 -8.06 8.93
CA LEU A 115 -11.35 -6.93 8.42
C LEU A 115 -11.64 -5.95 9.54
N VAL A 116 -11.40 -4.68 9.29
CA VAL A 116 -11.50 -3.61 10.28
C VAL A 116 -12.31 -2.47 9.68
N ALA A 117 -13.45 -2.15 10.29
CA ALA A 117 -14.29 -1.04 9.87
C ALA A 117 -14.27 0.09 10.91
N ASP A 118 -14.17 1.32 10.43
CA ASP A 118 -14.46 2.50 11.25
C ASP A 118 -15.98 2.64 11.53
N ILE A 119 -16.34 3.59 12.39
CA ILE A 119 -17.74 3.96 12.63
C ILE A 119 -18.32 4.55 11.34
N SER A 120 -19.36 3.91 10.80
CA SER A 120 -20.12 4.44 9.67
C SER A 120 -20.71 5.82 10.00
N ASP A 121 -20.62 6.76 9.06
CA ASP A 121 -21.17 8.11 9.17
C ASP A 121 -22.08 8.44 7.96
N SER A 122 -21.76 9.49 7.19
CA SER A 122 -22.26 9.66 5.83
C SER A 122 -21.86 8.53 4.87
N ILE A 123 -20.86 7.71 5.24
CA ILE A 123 -20.35 6.58 4.47
C ILE A 123 -20.54 5.30 5.29
N ASP A 124 -20.98 4.23 4.62
CA ASP A 124 -21.21 2.92 5.24
C ASP A 124 -19.95 2.05 5.20
N PHE A 125 -19.02 2.29 6.14
CA PHE A 125 -17.79 1.52 6.26
C PHE A 125 -18.04 0.09 6.74
N GLU A 126 -19.02 -0.10 7.62
CA GLU A 126 -19.40 -1.41 8.14
C GLU A 126 -19.98 -2.30 7.03
N GLY A 127 -20.89 -1.76 6.20
CA GLY A 127 -21.40 -2.47 5.02
C GLY A 127 -20.30 -2.81 4.01
N ALA A 128 -19.43 -1.85 3.70
CA ALA A 128 -18.29 -2.05 2.80
C ALA A 128 -17.33 -3.16 3.28
N SER A 129 -17.07 -3.22 4.59
CA SER A 129 -16.28 -4.31 5.20
C SER A 129 -17.00 -5.65 5.10
N GLY A 130 -18.33 -5.68 5.25
CA GLY A 130 -19.15 -6.87 5.07
C GLY A 130 -19.10 -7.42 3.64
N GLU A 131 -19.14 -6.56 2.63
CA GLU A 131 -19.00 -7.00 1.23
C GLU A 131 -17.63 -7.64 0.96
N VAL A 132 -16.57 -7.13 1.58
CA VAL A 132 -15.23 -7.75 1.51
C VAL A 132 -15.22 -9.11 2.24
N ALA A 133 -15.94 -9.24 3.34
CA ALA A 133 -16.06 -10.50 4.07
C ALA A 133 -16.73 -11.57 3.20
N ASP A 134 -17.81 -11.22 2.50
CA ASP A 134 -18.54 -12.13 1.62
C ASP A 134 -17.62 -12.66 0.51
N GLU A 135 -16.87 -11.78 -0.18
CA GLU A 135 -15.90 -12.17 -1.23
C GLU A 135 -14.84 -13.15 -0.69
N LEU A 136 -14.30 -12.90 0.51
CA LEU A 136 -13.29 -13.75 1.14
C LEU A 136 -13.83 -15.12 1.56
N LEU A 137 -15.07 -15.17 2.05
CA LEU A 137 -15.71 -16.42 2.46
C LEU A 137 -15.99 -17.32 1.25
N GLU A 138 -16.33 -16.77 0.08
CA GLU A 138 -16.56 -17.54 -1.15
C GLU A 138 -15.32 -18.34 -1.60
N VAL A 139 -14.11 -17.83 -1.28
CA VAL A 139 -12.82 -18.44 -1.63
C VAL A 139 -12.15 -19.16 -0.45
N ASN A 140 -12.89 -19.41 0.64
CA ASN A 140 -12.45 -20.12 1.85
C ASN A 140 -11.28 -19.46 2.60
N VAL A 141 -11.23 -18.12 2.62
CA VAL A 141 -10.36 -17.38 3.56
C VAL A 141 -11.09 -17.25 4.90
N GLU A 142 -10.40 -17.53 6.00
CA GLU A 142 -10.97 -17.33 7.33
C GLU A 142 -11.07 -15.83 7.64
N VAL A 143 -12.20 -15.36 8.14
CA VAL A 143 -12.44 -13.94 8.36
C VAL A 143 -12.60 -13.66 9.86
N ARG A 144 -11.91 -12.61 10.33
CA ARG A 144 -12.14 -11.97 11.63
C ARG A 144 -12.53 -10.53 11.40
N GLU A 145 -13.46 -10.04 12.18
CA GLU A 145 -13.97 -8.67 12.04
C GLU A 145 -13.77 -7.86 13.32
N ILE A 146 -13.37 -6.60 13.14
CA ILE A 146 -13.37 -5.58 14.17
C ILE A 146 -14.15 -4.38 13.64
N ILE A 147 -15.34 -4.19 14.19
CA ILE A 147 -16.15 -3.02 13.90
C ILE A 147 -15.98 -2.00 15.03
N ARG A 148 -15.32 -0.86 14.76
CA ARG A 148 -14.95 0.11 15.81
C ARG A 148 -16.16 0.65 16.57
N GLY A 149 -17.28 0.87 15.88
CA GLY A 149 -18.52 1.38 16.49
C GLY A 149 -19.20 0.41 17.45
N GLN A 150 -18.87 -0.88 17.35
CA GLN A 150 -19.53 -1.95 18.08
C GLN A 150 -18.67 -2.55 19.20
N SER A 151 -17.39 -2.16 19.30
CA SER A 151 -16.44 -2.71 20.28
C SER A 151 -15.68 -1.64 21.04
N THR A 152 -15.78 -1.68 22.37
CA THR A 152 -14.98 -0.83 23.28
C THR A 152 -13.53 -1.33 23.43
N THR A 153 -13.25 -2.56 23.01
CA THR A 153 -11.92 -3.19 23.03
C THR A 153 -11.29 -3.26 21.64
N ALA A 154 -11.89 -2.63 20.63
CA ALA A 154 -11.47 -2.71 19.22
C ALA A 154 -9.96 -2.52 19.01
N ARG A 155 -9.36 -1.53 19.69
CA ARG A 155 -7.92 -1.27 19.62
C ARG A 155 -7.08 -2.41 20.19
N SER A 156 -7.39 -2.88 21.40
CA SER A 156 -6.62 -3.98 22.00
C SER A 156 -6.78 -5.27 21.21
N ASP A 157 -7.98 -5.54 20.71
CA ASP A 157 -8.27 -6.72 19.90
C ASP A 157 -7.53 -6.67 18.57
N LEU A 158 -7.49 -5.50 17.92
CA LEU A 158 -6.72 -5.27 16.69
C LEU A 158 -5.23 -5.56 16.90
N LEU A 159 -4.62 -4.96 17.92
CA LEU A 159 -3.20 -5.15 18.20
C LEU A 159 -2.88 -6.61 18.55
N ASN A 160 -3.78 -7.29 19.27
CA ASN A 160 -3.64 -8.70 19.60
C ASN A 160 -3.73 -9.60 18.36
N LEU A 161 -4.69 -9.34 17.45
CA LEU A 161 -4.88 -10.11 16.22
C LEU A 161 -3.75 -9.87 15.21
N LEU A 162 -3.28 -8.62 15.08
CA LEU A 162 -2.08 -8.32 14.30
C LEU A 162 -0.88 -9.12 14.80
N ASN A 163 -0.67 -9.19 16.12
CA ASN A 163 0.42 -9.96 16.74
C ASN A 163 0.29 -11.48 16.57
N GLN A 164 -0.91 -12.00 16.29
CA GLN A 164 -1.13 -13.42 15.97
C GLN A 164 -0.71 -13.76 14.53
N GLY A 165 -0.54 -12.75 13.67
CA GLY A 165 -0.22 -12.91 12.26
C GLY A 165 -1.47 -13.14 11.43
N GLN A 166 -1.63 -12.33 10.38
CA GLN A 166 -2.79 -12.34 9.48
C GLN A 166 -2.26 -12.33 8.06
N LEU A 167 -2.89 -13.04 7.13
CA LEU A 167 -2.47 -13.01 5.71
C LEU A 167 -2.80 -11.66 5.08
N LEU A 168 -4.01 -11.19 5.37
CA LEU A 168 -4.57 -9.94 4.86
C LEU A 168 -5.13 -9.16 6.04
N VAL A 169 -4.89 -7.86 6.07
CA VAL A 169 -5.61 -6.93 6.94
C VAL A 169 -6.25 -5.88 6.05
N ASN A 170 -7.58 -5.78 6.07
CA ASN A 170 -8.32 -4.80 5.27
C ASN A 170 -8.98 -3.79 6.19
N TYR A 171 -8.62 -2.52 6.06
CA TYR A 171 -9.25 -1.43 6.78
C TYR A 171 -10.07 -0.56 5.83
N VAL A 172 -11.32 -0.29 6.22
CA VAL A 172 -12.19 0.67 5.53
C VAL A 172 -12.64 1.71 6.54
N GLY A 173 -12.28 2.97 6.32
CA GLY A 173 -12.59 4.03 7.28
C GLY A 173 -11.84 5.33 7.09
N HIS A 174 -11.90 6.18 8.11
CA HIS A 174 -11.17 7.45 8.11
C HIS A 174 -9.73 7.29 8.61
N GLY A 175 -8.86 8.19 8.17
CA GLY A 175 -7.47 8.16 8.59
C GLY A 175 -6.73 9.41 8.18
N SER A 176 -5.48 9.48 8.62
CA SER A 176 -4.52 10.52 8.31
C SER A 176 -3.14 9.89 8.20
N THR A 177 -2.09 10.67 7.93
CA THR A 177 -0.75 10.17 7.58
C THR A 177 -0.24 9.05 8.48
N LYS A 178 -0.47 9.12 9.80
CA LYS A 178 0.09 8.22 10.81
C LYS A 178 -0.93 7.37 11.56
N ILE A 179 -2.20 7.37 11.15
CA ILE A 179 -3.29 6.92 12.03
C ILE A 179 -4.54 6.45 11.27
N TRP A 180 -5.16 5.38 11.79
CA TRP A 180 -6.58 5.06 11.58
C TRP A 180 -7.44 5.73 12.65
N ASN A 181 -8.61 6.24 12.25
CA ASN A 181 -9.45 7.09 13.08
C ASN A 181 -9.73 6.54 14.49
N GLY A 182 -9.87 7.46 15.46
CA GLY A 182 -10.10 7.11 16.87
C GLY A 182 -8.88 6.52 17.58
N ASN A 183 -7.66 6.75 17.07
CA ASN A 183 -6.44 6.07 17.52
C ASN A 183 -6.58 4.55 17.46
N LEU A 184 -7.29 4.01 16.47
CA LEU A 184 -7.48 2.56 16.38
C LEU A 184 -6.14 1.86 16.11
N LEU A 185 -5.34 2.43 15.20
CA LEU A 185 -3.99 2.00 14.87
C LEU A 185 -3.12 3.23 14.56
N THR A 186 -1.87 3.24 15.02
CA THR A 186 -0.93 4.36 14.81
C THR A 186 0.43 3.88 14.36
N SER A 187 1.24 4.79 13.80
CA SER A 187 2.64 4.52 13.45
C SER A 187 3.47 4.07 14.66
N THR A 188 3.19 4.60 15.85
CA THR A 188 3.82 4.15 17.10
C THR A 188 3.51 2.68 17.41
N ASP A 189 2.27 2.24 17.14
CA ASP A 189 1.89 0.85 17.37
C ASP A 189 2.63 -0.10 16.43
N ALA A 190 2.82 0.31 15.16
CA ALA A 190 3.53 -0.48 14.16
C ALA A 190 4.92 -0.91 14.65
N TRP A 191 5.67 0.01 15.27
CA TRP A 191 6.99 -0.26 15.85
C TRP A 191 6.98 -1.22 17.05
N THR A 192 5.82 -1.46 17.66
CA THR A 192 5.68 -2.36 18.82
C THR A 192 5.18 -3.76 18.44
N LEU A 193 4.74 -3.95 17.19
CA LEU A 193 4.25 -5.24 16.72
C LEU A 193 5.36 -6.30 16.74
N THR A 194 4.97 -7.54 17.03
CA THR A 194 5.86 -8.70 17.17
C THR A 194 5.44 -9.88 16.29
N ASN A 195 4.72 -9.62 15.19
CA ASN A 195 4.14 -10.62 14.30
C ASN A 195 5.11 -11.19 13.25
N TYR A 196 6.40 -10.88 13.31
CA TYR A 196 7.38 -11.51 12.41
C TYR A 196 7.50 -13.03 12.69
N PRO A 197 7.49 -13.92 11.66
CA PRO A 197 7.48 -13.64 10.22
C PRO A 197 6.07 -13.64 9.56
N TYR A 198 5.00 -13.79 10.32
CA TYR A 198 3.60 -13.81 9.86
C TYR A 198 3.06 -12.40 9.63
N LEU A 199 3.57 -11.77 8.58
CA LEU A 199 3.30 -10.38 8.24
C LEU A 199 2.12 -10.26 7.27
N PRO A 200 1.11 -9.41 7.53
CA PRO A 200 0.00 -9.19 6.62
C PRO A 200 0.42 -8.39 5.39
N PHE A 201 -0.32 -8.62 4.29
CA PHE A 201 -0.58 -7.56 3.33
C PHE A 201 -1.66 -6.62 3.89
N LEU A 202 -1.30 -5.36 4.12
CA LEU A 202 -2.19 -4.36 4.70
C LEU A 202 -2.85 -3.54 3.59
N VAL A 203 -4.16 -3.62 3.47
CA VAL A 203 -4.96 -2.82 2.55
C VAL A 203 -5.71 -1.78 3.36
N SER A 204 -5.40 -0.50 3.16
CA SER A 204 -6.02 0.59 3.90
C SER A 204 -6.79 1.50 2.95
N MET A 205 -8.11 1.31 2.90
CA MET A 205 -9.07 2.14 2.18
C MET A 205 -9.39 3.39 3.01
N THR A 206 -8.43 4.32 2.99
CA THR A 206 -8.43 5.56 3.78
C THR A 206 -7.53 6.61 3.15
N CYS A 207 -7.65 7.84 3.63
CA CYS A 207 -6.79 8.96 3.25
C CYS A 207 -5.37 8.87 3.86
N LEU A 208 -4.38 9.36 3.09
CA LEU A 208 -3.03 9.77 3.51
C LEU A 208 -2.11 8.75 4.18
N ASN A 209 -2.53 7.52 4.48
CA ASN A 209 -1.68 6.50 5.12
C ASN A 209 -0.40 6.18 4.33
N GLY A 210 -0.34 6.55 3.04
CA GLY A 210 0.84 6.45 2.19
C GLY A 210 1.39 7.81 1.76
N PHE A 211 1.23 8.87 2.53
CA PHE A 211 1.81 10.20 2.26
C PHE A 211 3.33 10.20 2.53
N PHE A 212 4.09 9.46 1.72
CA PHE A 212 5.52 9.19 1.93
C PHE A 212 6.46 10.32 1.50
N GLN A 213 5.92 11.35 0.83
CA GLN A 213 6.74 12.47 0.36
C GLN A 213 7.16 13.47 1.46
N ASP A 214 6.74 13.27 2.71
CA ASP A 214 6.97 14.20 3.82
C ASP A 214 8.33 13.95 4.50
N PRO A 215 9.32 14.84 4.34
CA PRO A 215 10.65 14.64 4.92
C PRO A 215 10.70 14.83 6.45
N TYR A 216 9.59 15.19 7.09
CA TYR A 216 9.51 15.34 8.54
C TYR A 216 8.73 14.22 9.22
N SER A 217 8.12 13.33 8.46
CA SER A 217 7.11 12.43 9.00
C SER A 217 6.92 11.18 8.15
N GLU A 218 7.34 10.03 8.69
CA GLU A 218 7.00 8.74 8.11
C GLU A 218 5.49 8.45 8.20
N SER A 219 4.92 8.07 7.07
CA SER A 219 3.53 7.61 6.97
C SER A 219 3.32 6.26 7.67
N LEU A 220 2.05 5.90 7.85
CA LEU A 220 1.68 4.61 8.42
C LEU A 220 2.22 3.45 7.56
N ALA A 221 2.18 3.58 6.23
CA ALA A 221 2.70 2.58 5.32
C ALA A 221 4.22 2.37 5.48
N GLU A 222 5.00 3.45 5.55
CA GLU A 222 6.45 3.38 5.77
C GLU A 222 6.80 2.70 7.08
N THR A 223 6.18 3.14 8.18
CA THR A 223 6.46 2.56 9.51
C THR A 223 6.10 1.08 9.59
N PHE A 224 5.03 0.64 8.93
CA PHE A 224 4.66 -0.78 8.85
C PHE A 224 5.68 -1.62 8.09
N LEU A 225 6.31 -1.08 7.05
CA LEU A 225 7.39 -1.77 6.33
C LEU A 225 8.69 -1.78 7.13
N LYS A 226 9.08 -0.64 7.72
CA LYS A 226 10.35 -0.46 8.43
C LYS A 226 10.38 -1.09 9.83
N ALA A 227 9.23 -1.42 10.42
CA ALA A 227 9.16 -2.09 11.73
C ALA A 227 9.89 -3.45 11.74
N GLU A 228 10.98 -3.54 12.50
CA GLU A 228 11.91 -4.69 12.48
C GLU A 228 11.30 -5.99 13.04
N ARG A 229 10.43 -5.88 14.05
CA ARG A 229 9.91 -7.03 14.80
C ARG A 229 8.53 -7.50 14.32
N GLY A 230 7.93 -6.80 13.37
CA GLY A 230 6.54 -7.00 12.97
C GLY A 230 6.13 -6.03 11.86
N GLY A 231 4.88 -5.55 11.91
CA GLY A 231 4.33 -4.67 10.88
C GLY A 231 3.71 -5.47 9.73
N ALA A 232 3.98 -5.06 8.50
CA ALA A 232 3.43 -5.67 7.28
C ALA A 232 4.54 -6.08 6.30
N VAL A 233 4.23 -7.01 5.39
CA VAL A 233 5.10 -7.38 4.26
C VAL A 233 4.94 -6.42 3.09
N ALA A 234 3.71 -5.91 2.92
CA ALA A 234 3.34 -4.91 1.93
C ALA A 234 2.14 -4.10 2.44
N VAL A 235 2.00 -2.87 1.95
CA VAL A 235 0.88 -1.98 2.26
C VAL A 235 0.34 -1.39 0.96
N TRP A 236 -0.97 -1.40 0.75
CA TRP A 236 -1.61 -0.71 -0.36
C TRP A 236 -2.59 0.34 0.17
N THR A 237 -2.29 1.61 -0.10
CA THR A 237 -3.04 2.73 0.47
C THR A 237 -2.81 4.04 -0.29
N SER A 238 -3.58 5.08 0.03
CA SER A 238 -3.52 6.36 -0.66
C SER A 238 -2.41 7.26 -0.16
N SER A 239 -1.70 7.89 -1.09
CA SER A 239 -0.86 9.07 -0.84
C SER A 239 -1.68 10.36 -0.68
N GLY A 240 -2.97 10.37 -1.00
CA GLY A 240 -3.79 11.58 -1.09
C GLY A 240 -4.97 11.64 -0.13
N LEU A 241 -5.69 12.76 -0.20
CA LEU A 241 -7.09 12.83 0.21
C LEU A 241 -7.95 12.17 -0.86
N THR A 242 -9.02 11.49 -0.45
CA THR A 242 -9.74 10.56 -1.32
C THR A 242 -11.24 10.65 -1.12
N LEU A 243 -11.98 10.31 -2.17
CA LEU A 243 -13.44 10.19 -2.11
C LEU A 243 -13.82 8.75 -1.72
N PRO A 244 -14.50 8.52 -0.59
CA PRO A 244 -14.72 7.16 -0.07
C PRO A 244 -15.56 6.24 -0.95
N GLY A 245 -16.57 6.77 -1.66
CA GLY A 245 -17.51 5.96 -2.44
C GLY A 245 -16.88 5.17 -3.60
N GLU A 246 -15.72 5.60 -4.09
CA GLU A 246 -15.05 5.02 -5.26
C GLU A 246 -13.91 4.05 -4.88
N GLN A 247 -13.65 3.86 -3.58
CA GLN A 247 -12.60 2.97 -3.08
C GLN A 247 -13.07 1.51 -3.03
N LEU A 248 -14.34 1.30 -2.65
CA LEU A 248 -14.91 -0.03 -2.46
C LEU A 248 -14.84 -0.91 -3.73
N PRO A 249 -15.19 -0.42 -4.94
CA PRO A 249 -15.06 -1.23 -6.15
C PRO A 249 -13.64 -1.74 -6.39
N MET A 250 -12.62 -0.90 -6.16
CA MET A 250 -11.22 -1.33 -6.25
C MET A 250 -10.84 -2.33 -5.16
N ASN A 251 -11.39 -2.16 -3.95
CA ASN A 251 -11.13 -3.08 -2.85
C ASN A 251 -11.67 -4.47 -3.16
N LEU A 252 -12.95 -4.57 -3.54
CA LEU A 252 -13.59 -5.84 -3.91
C LEU A 252 -12.87 -6.52 -5.07
N GLU A 253 -12.53 -5.76 -6.12
CA GLU A 253 -11.81 -6.32 -7.27
C GLU A 253 -10.40 -6.79 -6.88
N LEU A 254 -9.69 -6.10 -5.99
CA LEU A 254 -8.41 -6.58 -5.46
C LEU A 254 -8.59 -7.93 -4.77
N ILE A 255 -9.56 -8.04 -3.86
CA ILE A 255 -9.81 -9.27 -3.10
C ILE A 255 -10.11 -10.43 -4.05
N ARG A 256 -11.01 -10.22 -5.00
CA ARG A 256 -11.33 -11.20 -6.05
C ARG A 256 -10.07 -11.64 -6.79
N LEU A 257 -9.24 -10.70 -7.24
CA LEU A 257 -8.01 -11.00 -8.01
C LEU A 257 -6.94 -11.73 -7.20
N LEU A 258 -6.80 -11.43 -5.91
CA LEU A 258 -5.83 -12.10 -5.04
C LEU A 258 -6.18 -13.57 -4.80
N PHE A 259 -7.46 -13.93 -4.81
CA PHE A 259 -7.94 -15.25 -4.40
C PHE A 259 -8.72 -16.03 -5.48
N ASN A 260 -8.80 -15.53 -6.73
CA ASN A 260 -9.47 -16.22 -7.85
C ASN A 260 -8.78 -17.48 -8.38
N GLY A 261 -7.60 -17.84 -7.84
CA GLY A 261 -6.82 -19.00 -8.28
C GLY A 261 -5.92 -18.78 -9.51
N GLU A 262 -5.85 -17.57 -10.09
CA GLU A 262 -4.90 -17.25 -11.17
C GLU A 262 -3.44 -17.15 -10.68
N GLY A 263 -3.23 -17.05 -9.36
CA GLY A 263 -1.91 -16.95 -8.75
C GLY A 263 -1.19 -15.65 -9.11
N LEU A 264 -1.94 -14.55 -9.21
CA LEU A 264 -1.41 -13.21 -9.46
C LEU A 264 -0.50 -12.76 -8.32
N THR A 265 0.49 -11.94 -8.65
CA THR A 265 1.23 -11.21 -7.62
C THR A 265 0.39 -10.05 -7.09
N ILE A 266 0.73 -9.52 -5.90
CA ILE A 266 0.03 -8.37 -5.34
C ILE A 266 0.10 -7.15 -6.26
N GLY A 267 1.23 -6.95 -6.95
CA GLY A 267 1.40 -5.85 -7.89
C GLY A 267 0.50 -5.97 -9.12
N GLU A 268 0.33 -7.19 -9.66
CA GLU A 268 -0.60 -7.43 -10.76
C GLU A 268 -2.05 -7.25 -10.33
N ALA A 269 -2.40 -7.74 -9.14
CA ALA A 269 -3.75 -7.61 -8.59
C ALA A 269 -4.09 -6.13 -8.35
N VAL A 270 -3.20 -5.35 -7.72
CA VAL A 270 -3.38 -3.90 -7.51
C VAL A 270 -3.51 -3.14 -8.83
N MET A 271 -2.64 -3.42 -9.80
CA MET A 271 -2.69 -2.79 -11.13
C MET A 271 -4.04 -3.01 -11.81
N ARG A 272 -4.56 -4.26 -11.79
CA ARG A 272 -5.86 -4.59 -12.39
C ARG A 272 -7.03 -4.04 -11.58
N ALA A 273 -6.95 -4.06 -10.25
CA ALA A 273 -8.01 -3.59 -9.36
C ALA A 273 -8.37 -2.12 -9.59
N LYS A 274 -7.39 -1.28 -9.93
CA LYS A 274 -7.59 0.14 -10.29
C LYS A 274 -8.52 0.36 -11.48
N GLN A 275 -8.74 -0.65 -12.32
CA GLN A 275 -9.68 -0.57 -13.45
C GLN A 275 -11.15 -0.52 -12.98
N ALA A 276 -11.44 -0.93 -11.74
CA ALA A 276 -12.79 -1.00 -11.18
C ALA A 276 -13.43 0.36 -10.84
N THR A 277 -12.65 1.44 -10.77
CA THR A 277 -13.16 2.83 -10.66
C THR A 277 -12.79 3.61 -11.91
N THR A 278 -13.56 4.64 -12.27
CA THR A 278 -13.17 5.63 -13.30
C THR A 278 -12.57 6.90 -12.72
N ASN A 279 -12.46 7.02 -11.40
CA ASN A 279 -11.91 8.19 -10.73
C ASN A 279 -10.38 8.25 -10.92
N SER A 280 -9.91 9.27 -11.65
CA SER A 280 -8.49 9.43 -11.98
C SER A 280 -7.61 9.64 -10.76
N ASP A 281 -8.13 10.31 -9.73
CA ASP A 281 -7.35 10.68 -8.56
C ASP A 281 -7.06 9.41 -7.75
N ILE A 282 -8.09 8.59 -7.51
CA ILE A 282 -7.95 7.31 -6.80
C ILE A 282 -7.00 6.36 -7.53
N ARG A 283 -7.13 6.22 -8.85
CA ARG A 283 -6.22 5.36 -9.63
C ARG A 283 -4.75 5.76 -9.45
N ARG A 284 -4.48 7.07 -9.47
CA ARG A 284 -3.12 7.62 -9.42
C ARG A 284 -2.52 7.64 -8.02
N THR A 285 -3.34 7.77 -6.96
CA THR A 285 -2.82 7.99 -5.61
C THR A 285 -2.75 6.73 -4.74
N TRP A 286 -3.28 5.59 -5.18
CA TRP A 286 -3.11 4.32 -4.44
C TRP A 286 -1.75 3.70 -4.71
N ILE A 287 -0.83 3.77 -3.75
CA ILE A 287 0.54 3.30 -3.90
C ILE A 287 0.70 1.93 -3.26
N LEU A 288 1.36 1.02 -3.98
CA LEU A 288 1.82 -0.24 -3.41
C LEU A 288 3.21 -0.04 -2.78
N PHE A 289 3.26 -0.12 -1.47
CA PHE A 289 4.50 -0.18 -0.70
C PHE A 289 4.85 -1.65 -0.45
N GLY A 290 5.96 -2.12 -1.02
CA GLY A 290 6.36 -3.52 -0.98
C GLY A 290 6.82 -4.05 -2.33
N ASP A 291 7.16 -5.34 -2.38
CA ASP A 291 7.57 -6.02 -3.61
C ASP A 291 6.35 -6.35 -4.48
N PRO A 292 6.22 -5.79 -5.69
CA PRO A 292 5.07 -6.06 -6.57
C PRO A 292 5.05 -7.50 -7.10
N THR A 293 6.13 -8.27 -6.94
CA THR A 293 6.22 -9.67 -7.35
C THR A 293 5.74 -10.64 -6.28
N LEU A 294 5.49 -10.15 -5.05
CA LEU A 294 5.05 -10.97 -3.93
C LEU A 294 3.73 -11.68 -4.24
N LYS A 295 3.61 -12.94 -3.83
CA LYS A 295 2.37 -13.71 -3.84
C LYS A 295 1.92 -13.99 -2.42
N LEU A 296 0.61 -13.95 -2.19
CA LEU A 296 0.03 -14.30 -0.89
C LEU A 296 -0.14 -15.81 -0.72
N ARG A 297 -0.27 -16.56 -1.82
CA ARG A 297 -0.49 -18.01 -1.88
C ARG A 297 0.11 -18.60 -3.15
#